data_AF-A0A7C1HCC7-F1
#
_entry.id   AF-A0A7C1HCC7-F1
#
_cell.length_a   1.000
_cell.length_b   1.000
_cell.length_c   1.000
_cell.angle_alpha   90.00
_cell.angle_beta   90.00
_cell.angle_gamma   90.00
#
_symmetry.space_group_name_H-M   'P 1'
#
loop_
_entity.id
_entity.type
_entity.pdbx_description
1 polymer ?
#
loop_
_entity_poly.entity_id
_entity_poly.type
_entity_poly.pdbx_seq_one_letter_code
_entity_poly.pdbx_strand_id
1 'polypeptide(L)'
;MNKSYLQQLPIRTIDPANPADVALHDKLVALVQRMLDLHKRAAAASTSHEQTLIQRQIATTDQEIDHLVYELYGLNDEEIAIVEEAVKG
;
A
#
# COMPACT_ATOMS: atom_id res chain seq x y z
N MET A 1 10.30 5.90 -19.59
CA MET A 1 9.56 6.83 -18.69
C MET A 1 10.32 8.14 -18.61
N ASN A 2 9.65 9.28 -18.87
CA ASN A 2 10.28 10.60 -18.82
C ASN A 2 10.11 11.17 -17.40
N LYS A 3 11.18 11.67 -16.77
CA LYS A 3 11.21 12.09 -15.35
C LYS A 3 10.18 13.18 -14.98
N SER A 4 9.73 13.95 -15.98
CA SER A 4 8.79 15.06 -15.80
C SER A 4 7.43 14.65 -15.22
N TYR A 5 6.91 13.46 -15.51
CA TYR A 5 5.59 13.03 -15.01
C TYR A 5 5.62 12.63 -13.54
N LEU A 6 6.73 12.05 -13.07
CA LEU A 6 6.87 11.63 -11.67
C LEU A 6 6.97 12.85 -10.73
N GLN A 7 7.50 13.97 -11.22
CA GLN A 7 7.60 15.22 -10.44
C GLN A 7 6.25 15.91 -10.23
N GLN A 8 5.21 15.55 -10.99
CA GLN A 8 3.87 16.13 -10.88
C GLN A 8 3.01 15.37 -9.86
N LEU A 9 3.43 14.19 -9.43
CA LEU A 9 2.70 13.42 -8.43
C LEU A 9 2.85 14.10 -7.06
N PRO A 10 1.75 14.33 -6.34
CA PRO A 10 1.79 14.88 -4.99
C PRO A 10 2.25 13.80 -3.99
N ILE A 11 3.53 13.48 -4.00
CA ILE A 11 4.13 12.51 -3.06
C ILE A 11 4.44 13.25 -1.76
N ARG A 12 3.73 12.91 -0.68
CA ARG A 12 4.01 13.45 0.66
C ARG A 12 5.44 13.10 1.09
N THR A 13 6.23 14.11 1.47
CA THR A 13 7.54 13.91 2.10
C THR A 13 7.36 13.61 3.58
N ILE A 14 8.07 12.60 4.07
CA ILE A 14 8.10 12.23 5.50
C ILE A 14 9.03 13.20 6.23
N ASP A 15 8.57 13.76 7.35
CA ASP A 15 9.42 14.55 8.24
C ASP A 15 10.10 13.63 9.27
N PRO A 16 11.42 13.39 9.17
CA PRO A 16 12.14 12.53 10.13
C PRO A 16 12.23 13.13 11.53
N ALA A 17 11.97 14.43 11.70
CA ALA A 17 11.94 15.07 13.02
C ALA A 17 10.59 14.87 13.74
N ASN A 18 9.55 14.41 13.04
CA ASN A 18 8.24 14.10 13.60
C ASN A 18 8.12 12.59 13.91
N PRO A 19 8.08 12.17 15.19
CA PRO A 19 8.00 10.75 15.55
C PRO A 19 6.75 10.05 15.04
N ALA A 20 5.63 10.77 14.88
CA ALA A 20 4.41 10.19 14.33
C ALA A 20 4.58 9.86 12.83
N ASP A 21 5.23 10.74 12.07
CA ASP A 21 5.53 10.51 10.65
C ASP A 21 6.50 9.34 10.47
N VAL A 22 7.53 9.24 11.32
CA VAL A 22 8.47 8.10 11.33
C VAL A 22 7.73 6.79 11.64
N ALA A 23 6.87 6.78 12.65
CA ALA A 23 6.11 5.58 13.02
C ALA A 23 5.16 5.13 11.91
N LEU A 24 4.51 6.06 11.20
CA LEU A 24 3.67 5.75 10.05
C LEU A 24 4.51 5.20 8.88
N HIS A 25 5.65 5.83 8.58
CA HIS A 25 6.58 5.33 7.58
C HIS A 25 7.04 3.90 7.88
N ASP A 26 7.45 3.63 9.13
CA ASP A 26 7.97 2.31 9.51
C ASP A 26 6.90 1.22 9.39
N LYS A 27 5.64 1.54 9.72
CA LYS A 27 4.49 0.65 9.48
C LYS A 27 4.31 0.39 7.98
N LEU A 28 4.34 1.43 7.16
CA LEU A 28 4.18 1.30 5.70
C LEU A 28 5.30 0.45 5.10
N VAL A 29 6.54 0.67 5.51
CA VAL A 29 7.69 -0.14 5.09
C VAL A 29 7.50 -1.61 5.48
N ALA A 30 7.04 -1.90 6.70
CA ALA A 30 6.79 -3.27 7.14
C ALA A 30 5.71 -3.97 6.29
N LEU A 31 4.63 -3.28 5.94
CA LEU A 31 3.58 -3.80 5.06
C LEU A 31 4.09 -4.06 3.64
N VAL A 32 4.89 -3.14 3.09
CA VAL A 32 5.51 -3.32 1.77
C VAL A 32 6.47 -4.51 1.75
N GLN A 33 7.29 -4.69 2.79
CA GLN A 33 8.17 -5.87 2.91
C GLN A 33 7.35 -7.16 2.97
N ARG A 34 6.27 -7.20 3.77
CA ARG A 34 5.33 -8.33 3.82
C ARG A 34 4.75 -8.63 2.44
N MET A 35 4.30 -7.61 1.70
CA MET A 35 3.74 -7.76 0.36
C MET A 35 4.75 -8.35 -0.63
N LEU A 36 6.00 -7.85 -0.61
CA LEU A 36 7.08 -8.39 -1.44
C LEU A 36 7.35 -9.87 -1.15
N ASP A 37 7.37 -10.26 0.12
CA ASP A 37 7.61 -11.65 0.51
C ASP A 37 6.42 -12.56 0.16
N LEU A 38 5.19 -12.08 0.29
CA LEU A 38 4.00 -12.79 -0.16
C LEU A 38 4.04 -13.03 -1.68
N HIS A 39 4.43 -12.04 -2.48
CA HIS A 39 4.57 -12.22 -3.94
C HIS A 39 5.65 -13.24 -4.30
N LYS A 40 6.79 -13.25 -3.60
CA LYS A 40 7.82 -14.28 -3.80
C LYS A 40 7.27 -15.68 -3.48
N ARG A 41 6.52 -15.82 -2.38
CA ARG A 41 5.89 -17.08 -1.99
C ARG A 41 4.82 -17.52 -2.99
N ALA A 42 4.02 -16.59 -3.51
CA ALA A 42 3.01 -16.88 -4.53
C ALA A 42 3.65 -17.46 -5.79
N ALA A 43 4.79 -16.92 -6.22
CA ALA A 43 5.55 -17.41 -7.37
C ALA A 43 6.17 -18.81 -7.15
N ALA A 44 6.51 -19.15 -5.90
CA ALA A 44 7.08 -20.45 -5.53
C ALA A 44 6.03 -21.53 -5.20
N ALA A 45 4.77 -21.14 -4.97
CA ALA A 45 3.70 -22.03 -4.53
C ALA A 45 3.36 -23.08 -5.60
N SER A 46 3.36 -24.35 -5.19
CA SER A 46 3.20 -25.49 -6.11
C SER A 46 1.76 -26.00 -6.21
N THR A 47 0.85 -25.48 -5.38
CA THR A 47 -0.56 -25.90 -5.35
C THR A 47 -1.50 -24.72 -5.50
N SER A 48 -2.67 -24.96 -6.11
CA SER A 48 -3.73 -23.96 -6.24
C SER A 48 -4.27 -23.49 -4.89
N HIS A 49 -4.31 -24.38 -3.90
CA HIS A 49 -4.75 -24.05 -2.55
C HIS A 49 -3.79 -23.06 -1.86
N GLU A 50 -2.48 -23.34 -1.90
CA GLU A 50 -1.45 -22.45 -1.35
C GLU A 50 -1.45 -21.09 -2.05
N GLN A 51 -1.57 -21.07 -3.39
CA GLN A 51 -1.69 -19.84 -4.15
C GLN A 51 -2.92 -19.01 -3.71
N THR A 52 -4.07 -19.65 -3.53
CA THR A 52 -5.30 -18.98 -3.08
C THR A 52 -5.12 -18.37 -1.68
N LEU A 53 -4.48 -19.09 -0.75
CA LEU A 53 -4.21 -18.57 0.59
C LEU A 53 -3.26 -17.37 0.58
N ILE A 54 -2.23 -17.42 -0.27
CA ILE A 54 -1.27 -16.32 -0.40
C ILE A 54 -1.93 -15.11 -1.08
N GLN A 55 -2.75 -15.31 -2.11
CA GLN A 55 -3.49 -14.22 -2.77
C GLN A 55 -4.42 -13.49 -1.80
N ARG A 56 -5.11 -14.22 -0.89
CA ARG A 56 -5.91 -13.58 0.16
C ARG A 56 -5.08 -12.75 1.11
N GLN A 57 -3.88 -13.21 1.47
CA GLN A 57 -2.96 -12.45 2.30
C GLN A 57 -2.45 -11.19 1.59
N ILE A 58 -2.19 -11.28 0.28
CA ILE A 58 -1.82 -10.12 -0.55
C ILE A 58 -2.96 -9.10 -0.54
N ALA A 59 -4.19 -9.51 -0.85
CA ALA A 59 -5.35 -8.62 -0.84
C ALA A 59 -5.60 -7.97 0.53
N THR A 60 -5.36 -8.71 1.62
CA THR A 60 -5.47 -8.13 2.98
C THR A 60 -4.36 -7.10 3.22
N THR A 61 -3.13 -7.38 2.79
CA THR A 61 -1.99 -6.46 2.96
C THR A 61 -2.16 -5.21 2.12
N ASP A 62 -2.74 -5.34 0.92
CA ASP A 62 -3.09 -4.23 0.03
C ASP A 62 -4.08 -3.28 0.71
N GLN A 63 -5.16 -3.80 1.29
CA GLN A 63 -6.13 -3.01 2.07
C GLN A 63 -5.50 -2.36 3.32
N GLU A 64 -4.58 -3.04 4.00
CA GLU A 64 -3.83 -2.47 5.13
C GLU A 64 -2.96 -1.28 4.67
N ILE A 65 -2.37 -1.35 3.47
CA ILE A 65 -1.58 -0.27 2.86
C ILE A 65 -2.48 0.90 2.47
N ASP A 66 -3.60 0.64 1.79
CA ASP A 66 -4.53 1.69 1.36
C ASP A 66 -5.04 2.50 2.56
N HIS A 67 -5.47 1.82 3.62
CA HIS A 67 -5.92 2.47 4.85
C HIS A 67 -4.82 3.36 5.46
N LEU A 68 -3.59 2.87 5.53
CA LEU A 68 -2.47 3.63 6.08
C LEU A 68 -2.11 4.84 5.19
N VAL A 69 -2.25 4.71 3.87
CA VAL A 69 -2.06 5.82 2.93
C VAL A 69 -3.18 6.84 3.06
N TYR A 70 -4.43 6.43 3.24
CA TYR A 70 -5.54 7.34 3.51
C TYR A 70 -5.34 8.13 4.80
N GLU A 71 -4.91 7.46 5.88
CA GLU A 71 -4.50 8.13 7.13
C GLU A 71 -3.37 9.13 6.87
N LEU A 72 -2.37 8.76 6.06
CA LEU A 72 -1.23 9.61 5.72
C LEU A 72 -1.66 10.86 4.95
N TYR A 73 -2.67 10.78 4.08
CA TYR A 73 -3.19 11.95 3.37
C TYR A 73 -4.33 12.66 4.12
N GLY A 74 -4.75 12.12 5.28
CA GLY A 74 -5.81 12.70 6.11
C GLY A 74 -7.18 12.65 5.45
N LEU A 75 -7.43 11.65 4.60
CA LEU A 75 -8.70 11.51 3.89
C LEU A 75 -9.80 11.12 4.88
N ASN A 76 -10.97 11.73 4.70
CA ASN A 76 -12.19 11.30 5.36
C ASN A 76 -12.93 10.22 4.56
N ASP A 77 -13.98 9.64 5.14
CA ASP A 77 -14.76 8.55 4.51
C ASP A 77 -15.35 8.93 3.14
N GLU A 78 -15.78 10.18 2.95
CA GLU A 78 -16.31 10.66 1.65
C GLU A 78 -15.20 10.74 0.60
N GLU A 79 -14.02 11.23 0.98
CA GLU A 79 -12.85 11.31 0.09
C GLU A 79 -12.32 9.92 -0.27
N ILE A 80 -12.30 9.00 0.70
CA ILE A 80 -11.96 7.58 0.46
C ILE A 80 -12.95 6.99 -0.54
N ALA A 81 -14.26 7.20 -0.36
CA ALA A 81 -15.26 6.67 -1.27
C ALA A 81 -15.07 7.16 -2.72
N ILE A 82 -14.69 8.43 -2.90
CA ILE A 82 -14.39 9.00 -4.23
C ILE A 82 -13.16 8.31 -4.85
N VAL A 83 -12.10 8.10 -4.08
CA VAL A 83 -10.89 7.40 -4.57
C VAL A 83 -11.24 5.96 -4.98
N GLU A 84 -11.96 5.24 -4.13
CA GLU A 84 -12.39 3.86 -4.38
C GLU A 84 -13.32 3.74 -5.59
N GLU A 85 -14.21 4.72 -5.82
CA GLU A 85 -15.06 4.76 -7.01
C GLU A 85 -14.25 5.02 -8.28
N ALA A 86 -13.26 5.92 -8.22
CA ALA A 86 -12.41 6.24 -9.36
C ALA A 86 -11.50 5.07 -9.80
N VAL A 87 -11.13 4.19 -8.88
CA VAL A 87 -10.25 3.02 -9.14
C VAL A 87 -11.03 1.79 -9.60
N LYS A 88 -12.36 1.75 -9.41
CA LYS A 88 -13.23 0.61 -9.80
C LYS A 88 -13.52 0.49 -11.31
N GLY A 89 -12.92 1.33 -12.16
CA GLY A 89 -13.05 1.29 -13.63
C GLY A 89 -11.94 0.51 -14.33
#